data_AF-A0A1A8Q374-F1
#
_entry.id   AF-A0A1A8Q374-F1
#
_cell.length_a   1.000
_cell.length_b   1.000
_cell.length_c   1.000
_cell.angle_alpha   90.00
_cell.angle_beta   90.00
_cell.angle_gamma   90.00
#
_symmetry.space_group_name_H-M   'P 1'
#
loop_
_entity.id
_entity.type
_entity.pdbx_description
1 polymer ?
#
loop_
_entity_poly.entity_id
_entity_poly.type
_entity_poly.pdbx_seq_one_letter_code
_entity_poly.pdbx_strand_id
1 'polypeptide(L)'
;MSFHGQQNIKTVLDTMQHAVYMYDINHVVIDNLQFMMGHENLSVDKFAVQDLIIGAFRKFATNSSCHITLIIHPRKEEDDRELQTASIFGSAKASQEADNVLILQEKKMVTCPGRRSLQVTKNRFDGDVGIFPLDFIKTSLTFSSPMKGKHKLKKVAGKSETEEDNQGKVAPSKKDEGKKEKATKKATVKNPPSENETNKK
;
A
#
# COMPACT_ATOMS: atom_id res chain seq x y z
N MET A 1 -14.20 22.84 -13.39
CA MET A 1 -15.00 21.99 -14.29
C MET A 1 -15.58 20.87 -13.44
N SER A 2 -16.87 20.57 -13.57
CA SER A 2 -17.56 19.61 -12.70
C SER A 2 -18.21 18.50 -13.53
N PHE A 3 -17.59 17.32 -13.52
CA PHE A 3 -18.13 16.13 -14.15
C PHE A 3 -19.03 15.38 -13.17
N HIS A 4 -20.29 15.18 -13.53
CA HIS A 4 -21.24 14.37 -12.77
C HIS A 4 -21.92 13.38 -13.71
N GLY A 5 -22.19 12.18 -13.22
CA GLY A 5 -22.85 11.12 -14.00
C GLY A 5 -21.95 10.48 -15.05
N GLN A 6 -22.57 9.89 -16.07
CA GLN A 6 -21.87 9.23 -17.17
C GLN A 6 -21.27 10.26 -18.13
N GLN A 7 -19.97 10.12 -18.44
CA GLN A 7 -19.24 11.05 -19.29
C GLN A 7 -18.43 10.29 -20.33
N ASN A 8 -18.30 10.89 -21.52
CA ASN A 8 -17.52 10.29 -22.60
C ASN A 8 -16.01 10.36 -22.27
N ILE A 9 -15.31 9.26 -22.53
CA ILE A 9 -13.86 9.12 -22.24
C ILE A 9 -13.04 10.18 -22.99
N LYS A 10 -13.38 10.50 -24.23
CA LYS A 10 -12.66 11.50 -25.04
C LYS A 10 -12.74 12.88 -24.38
N THR A 11 -13.93 13.28 -23.97
CA THR A 11 -14.15 14.55 -23.26
C THR A 11 -13.37 14.63 -21.96
N VAL A 12 -13.29 13.52 -21.21
CA VAL A 12 -12.49 13.44 -19.98
C VAL A 12 -11.00 13.61 -20.30
N LEU A 13 -10.47 12.90 -21.30
CA LEU A 13 -9.07 13.01 -21.70
C LEU A 13 -8.71 14.40 -22.21
N ASP A 14 -9.55 15.02 -23.04
CA ASP A 14 -9.35 16.37 -23.56
C ASP A 14 -9.35 17.39 -22.42
N THR A 15 -10.24 17.20 -21.45
CA THR A 15 -10.31 18.05 -20.26
C THR A 15 -9.09 17.88 -19.36
N MET A 16 -8.61 16.65 -19.18
CA MET A 16 -7.37 16.39 -18.45
C MET A 16 -6.18 17.07 -19.14
N GLN A 17 -6.07 16.96 -20.46
CA GLN A 17 -5.03 17.64 -21.24
C GLN A 17 -5.10 19.17 -21.08
N HIS A 18 -6.28 19.74 -21.22
CA HIS A 18 -6.48 21.18 -21.03
C HIS A 18 -6.14 21.61 -19.61
N ALA A 19 -6.48 20.81 -18.60
CA ALA A 19 -6.22 21.14 -17.21
C ALA A 19 -4.72 21.09 -16.86
N VAL A 20 -3.99 20.10 -17.39
CA VAL A 20 -2.52 20.06 -17.25
C VAL A 20 -1.89 21.24 -17.99
N TYR A 21 -2.33 21.54 -19.21
CA TYR A 21 -1.75 22.62 -20.01
C TYR A 21 -1.99 24.01 -19.40
N MET A 22 -3.22 24.29 -18.94
CA MET A 22 -3.58 25.63 -18.44
C MET A 22 -3.23 25.86 -16.98
N TYR A 23 -3.34 24.83 -16.13
CA TYR A 23 -3.23 24.96 -14.68
C TYR A 23 -2.05 24.20 -14.08
N ASP A 24 -1.20 23.59 -14.92
CA ASP A 24 -0.01 22.83 -14.51
C ASP A 24 -0.30 21.76 -13.44
N ILE A 25 -1.41 21.03 -13.63
CA ILE A 25 -1.85 20.00 -12.68
C ILE A 25 -0.94 18.78 -12.76
N ASN A 26 -0.28 18.43 -11.65
CA ASN A 26 0.57 17.23 -11.58
C ASN A 26 -0.17 15.97 -11.10
N HIS A 27 -1.37 16.08 -10.54
CA HIS A 27 -2.11 14.92 -10.00
C HIS A 27 -3.60 14.99 -10.36
N VAL A 28 -4.09 13.94 -11.03
CA VAL A 28 -5.50 13.76 -11.38
C VAL A 28 -6.06 12.54 -10.65
N VAL A 29 -7.24 12.70 -10.04
CA VAL A 29 -8.00 11.61 -9.41
C VAL A 29 -9.24 11.32 -10.25
N ILE A 30 -9.45 10.05 -10.60
CA ILE A 30 -10.56 9.58 -11.43
C ILE A 30 -11.41 8.60 -10.61
N ASP A 31 -12.64 8.99 -10.31
CA ASP A 31 -13.65 8.21 -9.59
C ASP A 31 -15.00 8.31 -10.32
N ASN A 32 -15.61 7.24 -10.85
CA ASN A 32 -15.21 5.83 -10.93
C ASN A 32 -15.19 5.42 -12.41
N LEU A 33 -14.27 4.54 -12.80
CA LEU A 33 -14.18 3.98 -14.15
C LEU A 33 -15.50 3.36 -14.63
N GLN A 34 -16.32 2.81 -13.72
CA GLN A 34 -17.64 2.26 -14.06
C GLN A 34 -18.62 3.28 -14.65
N PHE A 35 -18.55 4.56 -14.26
CA PHE A 35 -19.40 5.60 -14.84
C PHE A 35 -18.99 5.97 -16.26
N MET A 36 -17.71 5.79 -16.61
CA MET A 36 -17.19 6.05 -17.96
C MET A 36 -17.55 4.92 -18.94
N MET A 37 -17.70 3.68 -18.45
CA MET A 37 -18.04 2.52 -19.28
C MET A 37 -19.53 2.41 -19.63
N GLY A 38 -20.41 3.07 -18.88
CA GLY A 38 -21.86 2.98 -19.11
C GLY A 38 -22.38 3.70 -20.36
N HIS A 39 -21.49 4.40 -21.08
CA HIS A 39 -21.82 5.21 -22.25
C HIS A 39 -21.79 4.43 -23.58
N GLU A 40 -21.09 3.30 -23.64
CA GLU A 40 -20.91 2.53 -24.87
C GLU A 40 -21.99 1.42 -24.97
N ASN A 41 -22.62 1.32 -26.14
CA ASN A 41 -23.75 0.43 -26.42
C ASN A 41 -23.52 -1.01 -25.91
N LEU A 42 -24.60 -1.66 -25.44
CA LEU A 42 -24.61 -3.03 -24.88
C LEU A 42 -23.96 -4.11 -25.77
N SER A 43 -23.63 -3.82 -27.03
CA SER A 43 -23.02 -4.73 -27.99
C SER A 43 -21.50 -4.83 -27.92
N VAL A 44 -20.81 -3.88 -27.28
CA VAL A 44 -19.34 -3.88 -27.19
C VAL A 44 -18.90 -4.52 -25.88
N ASP A 45 -17.86 -5.36 -25.94
CA ASP A 45 -17.29 -5.99 -24.75
C ASP A 45 -16.78 -4.93 -23.76
N LYS A 46 -17.45 -4.84 -22.60
CA LYS A 46 -17.16 -3.87 -21.54
C LYS A 46 -15.70 -3.98 -21.07
N PHE A 47 -15.13 -5.19 -21.09
CA PHE A 47 -13.74 -5.42 -20.69
C PHE A 47 -12.76 -4.87 -21.72
N ALA A 48 -13.07 -4.98 -23.02
CA ALA A 48 -12.24 -4.39 -24.08
C ALA A 48 -12.24 -2.86 -24.01
N VAL A 49 -13.40 -2.25 -23.72
CA VAL A 49 -13.52 -0.80 -23.51
C VAL A 49 -12.70 -0.36 -22.30
N GLN A 50 -12.79 -1.09 -21.18
CA GLN A 50 -11.97 -0.83 -20.00
C GLN A 50 -10.47 -0.86 -20.32
N ASP A 51 -10.03 -1.84 -21.10
CA ASP A 51 -8.62 -2.00 -21.49
C ASP A 51 -8.11 -0.89 -22.41
N LEU A 52 -8.99 -0.32 -23.22
CA LEU A 52 -8.70 0.86 -24.02
C LEU A 52 -8.55 2.10 -23.15
N ILE A 53 -9.48 2.30 -22.20
CA ILE A 53 -9.47 3.44 -21.26
C ILE A 53 -8.18 3.44 -20.43
N ILE A 54 -7.83 2.30 -19.83
CA ILE A 54 -6.62 2.16 -19.01
C ILE A 54 -5.37 2.45 -19.84
N GLY A 55 -5.31 1.95 -21.08
CA GLY A 55 -4.21 2.24 -22.00
C GLY A 55 -4.10 3.72 -22.33
N ALA A 56 -5.22 4.41 -22.52
CA ALA A 56 -5.24 5.85 -22.77
C ALA A 56 -4.74 6.64 -21.55
N PHE A 57 -5.16 6.28 -20.34
CA PHE A 57 -4.65 6.90 -19.10
C PHE A 57 -3.16 6.65 -18.90
N ARG A 58 -2.66 5.43 -19.15
CA ARG A 58 -1.22 5.14 -19.07
C ARG A 58 -0.40 6.00 -20.05
N LYS A 59 -0.90 6.13 -21.28
CA LYS A 59 -0.27 6.98 -22.30
C LYS A 59 -0.30 8.45 -21.89
N PHE A 60 -1.42 8.93 -21.36
CA PHE A 60 -1.55 10.29 -20.86
C PHE A 60 -0.57 10.56 -19.71
N ALA A 61 -0.50 9.69 -18.70
CA ALA A 61 0.43 9.83 -17.56
C ALA A 61 1.89 9.95 -18.03
N THR A 62 2.30 9.09 -18.96
CA THR A 62 3.67 9.10 -19.53
C THR A 62 3.94 10.38 -20.31
N ASN A 63 3.00 10.83 -21.14
CA ASN A 63 3.21 11.98 -22.02
C ASN A 63 3.18 13.32 -21.27
N SER A 64 2.30 13.43 -20.27
CA SER A 64 2.08 14.67 -19.50
C SER A 64 2.88 14.71 -18.19
N SER A 65 3.62 13.66 -17.85
CA SER A 65 4.31 13.50 -16.56
C SER A 65 3.37 13.76 -15.36
N CYS A 66 2.10 13.37 -15.49
CA CYS A 66 1.07 13.57 -14.48
C CYS A 66 0.82 12.26 -13.72
N HIS A 67 0.68 12.35 -12.40
CA HIS A 67 0.26 11.24 -11.56
C HIS A 67 -1.25 11.04 -11.69
N ILE A 68 -1.70 9.81 -11.93
CA ILE A 68 -3.12 9.48 -12.02
C ILE A 68 -3.47 8.48 -10.93
N THR A 69 -4.47 8.82 -10.12
CA THR A 69 -5.09 7.88 -9.18
C THR A 69 -6.45 7.46 -9.70
N LEU A 70 -6.60 6.18 -9.99
CA LEU A 70 -7.81 5.59 -10.52
C LEU A 70 -8.50 4.74 -9.44
N ILE A 71 -9.78 5.00 -9.20
CA ILE A 71 -10.60 4.21 -8.28
C ILE A 71 -11.37 3.15 -9.09
N ILE A 72 -11.20 1.89 -8.68
CA ILE A 72 -11.88 0.72 -9.27
C ILE A 72 -12.57 -0.05 -8.15
N HIS A 73 -13.84 -0.36 -8.33
CA HIS A 73 -14.57 -1.20 -7.38
C HIS A 73 -14.14 -2.67 -7.53
N PRO A 74 -14.05 -3.44 -6.44
CA PRO A 74 -13.79 -4.87 -6.53
C PRO A 74 -14.98 -5.62 -7.16
N ARG A 75 -14.72 -6.84 -7.63
CA ARG A 75 -15.78 -7.79 -7.98
C ARG A 75 -16.56 -8.16 -6.72
N LYS A 76 -17.79 -8.62 -6.90
CA LYS A 76 -18.53 -9.26 -5.81
C LYS A 76 -17.82 -10.57 -5.46
N GLU A 77 -17.14 -10.57 -4.33
CA GLU A 77 -16.57 -11.76 -3.71
C GLU A 77 -17.30 -12.11 -2.42
N GLU A 78 -17.02 -13.28 -1.85
CA GLU A 78 -17.53 -13.66 -0.54
C GLU A 78 -16.97 -12.71 0.52
N ASP A 79 -17.84 -12.17 1.37
CA ASP A 79 -17.51 -11.16 2.39
C ASP A 79 -16.40 -11.57 3.38
N ASP A 80 -16.15 -12.88 3.53
CA ASP A 80 -15.17 -13.43 4.47
C ASP A 80 -13.76 -13.57 3.89
N ARG A 81 -13.56 -13.34 2.58
CA ARG A 81 -12.24 -13.44 1.95
C ARG A 81 -11.55 -12.09 1.86
N GLU A 82 -10.25 -12.09 2.16
CA GLU A 82 -9.40 -10.92 1.97
C GLU A 82 -9.24 -10.63 0.46
N LEU A 83 -9.49 -9.39 0.06
CA LEU A 83 -9.42 -8.96 -1.35
C LEU A 83 -7.98 -9.08 -1.87
N GLN A 84 -7.81 -9.77 -2.99
CA GLN A 84 -6.51 -9.90 -3.65
C GLN A 84 -6.46 -9.06 -4.93
N THR A 85 -5.29 -8.97 -5.56
CA THR A 85 -5.14 -8.29 -6.86
C THR A 85 -6.05 -8.87 -7.94
N ALA A 86 -6.41 -10.16 -7.86
CA ALA A 86 -7.37 -10.79 -8.77
C ALA A 86 -8.84 -10.32 -8.54
N SER A 87 -9.14 -9.80 -7.36
CA SER A 87 -10.48 -9.32 -6.97
C SER A 87 -10.84 -7.97 -7.61
N ILE A 88 -9.91 -7.33 -8.33
CA ILE A 88 -10.17 -6.09 -9.06
C ILE A 88 -11.18 -6.38 -10.19
N PHE A 89 -12.24 -5.56 -10.27
CA PHE A 89 -13.25 -5.67 -11.32
C PHE A 89 -12.68 -5.24 -12.66
N GLY A 90 -12.79 -6.14 -13.65
CA GLY A 90 -12.35 -5.86 -15.01
C GLY A 90 -11.41 -6.90 -15.59
N SER A 91 -10.63 -6.45 -16.56
CA SER A 91 -9.51 -7.21 -17.11
C SER A 91 -8.25 -7.06 -16.25
N ALA A 92 -7.30 -7.99 -16.40
CA ALA A 92 -6.01 -7.96 -15.70
C ALA A 92 -5.15 -6.74 -16.07
N LYS A 93 -5.44 -6.08 -17.19
CA LYS A 93 -4.69 -4.94 -17.70
C LYS A 93 -4.59 -3.78 -16.70
N ALA A 94 -5.64 -3.54 -15.91
CA ALA A 94 -5.62 -2.52 -14.86
C ALA A 94 -4.47 -2.75 -13.86
N SER A 95 -4.34 -3.98 -13.38
CA SER A 95 -3.30 -4.36 -12.42
C SER A 95 -1.91 -4.43 -13.04
N GLN A 96 -1.82 -4.72 -14.34
CA GLN A 96 -0.55 -4.82 -15.08
C GLN A 96 0.03 -3.43 -15.40
N GLU A 97 -0.81 -2.53 -15.92
CA GLU A 97 -0.43 -1.17 -16.33
C GLU A 97 -0.25 -0.21 -15.14
N ALA A 98 -0.86 -0.50 -13.98
CA ALA A 98 -0.67 0.30 -12.78
C ALA A 98 0.76 0.15 -12.21
N ASP A 99 1.36 1.26 -11.79
CA ASP A 99 2.65 1.22 -11.07
C ASP A 99 2.46 0.81 -9.61
N ASN A 100 1.39 1.30 -8.99
CA ASN A 100 1.02 0.97 -7.62
C ASN A 100 -0.41 0.41 -7.57
N VAL A 101 -0.62 -0.63 -6.77
CA VAL A 101 -1.95 -1.16 -6.49
C VAL A 101 -2.16 -1.16 -4.98
N LEU A 102 -3.18 -0.41 -4.57
CA LEU A 102 -3.59 -0.23 -3.18
C LEU A 102 -4.99 -0.80 -3.01
N ILE A 103 -5.17 -1.66 -2.01
CA ILE A 103 -6.46 -2.26 -1.68
C ILE A 103 -6.85 -1.78 -0.28
N LEU A 104 -7.97 -1.07 -0.19
CA LEU A 104 -8.58 -0.75 1.10
C LEU A 104 -9.46 -1.94 1.51
N GLN A 105 -8.99 -2.69 2.49
CA GLN A 105 -9.71 -3.83 3.06
C GLN A 105 -10.42 -3.42 4.35
N GLU A 106 -11.60 -3.99 4.57
CA GLU A 106 -12.31 -3.91 5.83
C GLU A 106 -12.39 -5.31 6.44
N LYS A 107 -11.66 -5.53 7.53
CA LYS A 107 -11.73 -6.80 8.26
C LYS A 107 -12.87 -6.71 9.26
N LYS A 108 -14.03 -7.28 8.90
CA LYS A 108 -15.15 -7.44 9.82
C LYS A 108 -14.72 -8.43 10.90
N MET A 109 -14.49 -7.93 12.12
CA MET A 109 -14.27 -8.76 13.30
C MET A 109 -15.59 -8.85 14.06
N VAL A 110 -15.96 -10.05 14.50
CA VAL A 110 -17.22 -10.31 15.21
C VAL A 110 -17.33 -9.53 16.53
N THR A 111 -16.19 -9.15 17.12
CA THR A 111 -16.12 -8.58 18.48
C THR A 111 -15.68 -7.11 18.54
N CYS A 112 -15.25 -6.51 17.43
CA CYS A 112 -14.71 -5.14 17.38
C CYS A 112 -15.24 -4.38 16.15
N PRO A 113 -15.46 -3.06 16.22
CA PRO A 113 -15.72 -2.27 15.02
C PRO A 113 -14.63 -2.54 13.98
N GLY A 114 -15.05 -2.89 12.76
CA GLY A 114 -14.18 -3.39 11.70
C GLY A 114 -12.95 -2.50 11.52
N ARG A 115 -11.76 -3.09 11.69
CA ARG A 115 -10.52 -2.38 11.40
C ARG A 115 -10.33 -2.34 9.90
N ARG A 116 -10.16 -1.14 9.36
CA ARG A 116 -9.78 -0.95 7.96
C ARG A 116 -8.27 -1.01 7.85
N SER A 117 -7.78 -1.55 6.74
CA SER A 117 -6.36 -1.61 6.44
C SER A 117 -6.13 -1.30 4.97
N LEU A 118 -5.13 -0.49 4.69
CA LEU A 118 -4.66 -0.22 3.35
C LEU A 118 -3.51 -1.17 3.03
N GLN A 119 -3.74 -2.10 2.12
CA GLN A 119 -2.72 -3.04 1.65
C GLN A 119 -2.10 -2.53 0.35
N VAL A 120 -0.78 -2.46 0.30
CA VAL A 120 -0.01 -2.29 -0.94
C VAL A 120 0.25 -3.68 -1.51
N THR A 121 -0.43 -4.04 -2.61
CA THR A 121 -0.22 -5.33 -3.28
C THR A 121 0.80 -5.25 -4.40
N LYS A 122 1.03 -4.05 -4.95
CA LYS A 122 2.02 -3.81 -6.00
C LYS A 122 2.68 -2.45 -5.79
N ASN A 123 4.00 -2.44 -5.91
CA ASN A 123 4.83 -1.25 -6.01
C ASN A 123 5.89 -1.51 -7.08
N ARG A 124 5.84 -0.80 -8.21
CA ARG A 124 6.77 -1.01 -9.34
C ARG A 124 8.15 -0.41 -9.10
N PHE A 125 8.26 0.61 -8.24
CA PHE A 125 9.50 1.36 -8.06
C PHE A 125 10.51 0.57 -7.21
N ASP A 126 10.15 0.27 -5.96
CA ASP A 126 11.03 -0.44 -5.01
C ASP A 126 10.65 -1.91 -4.79
N GLY A 127 9.45 -2.32 -5.20
CA GLY A 127 8.93 -3.68 -4.94
C GLY A 127 8.40 -3.89 -3.51
N ASP A 128 8.57 -2.91 -2.62
CA ASP A 128 8.09 -3.00 -1.24
C ASP A 128 6.56 -3.07 -1.15
N VAL A 129 6.08 -4.12 -0.48
CA VAL A 129 4.67 -4.39 -0.22
C VAL A 129 4.42 -4.42 1.29
N GLY A 130 3.19 -4.11 1.70
CA GLY A 130 2.88 -4.02 3.13
C GLY A 130 1.43 -3.72 3.43
N ILE A 131 1.06 -3.81 4.70
CA ILE A 131 -0.29 -3.54 5.18
C ILE A 131 -0.21 -2.44 6.23
N PHE A 132 -0.99 -1.38 6.01
CA PHE A 132 -1.12 -0.25 6.91
C PHE A 132 -2.49 -0.30 7.60
N PRO A 133 -2.55 -0.54 8.92
CA PRO A 133 -3.81 -0.41 9.64
C PRO A 133 -4.28 1.05 9.62
N LEU A 134 -5.58 1.28 9.51
CA LEU A 134 -6.22 2.58 9.53
C LEU A 134 -7.33 2.60 10.59
N ASP A 135 -7.27 3.60 11.46
CA ASP A 135 -8.31 3.89 12.43
C ASP A 135 -9.18 5.03 11.90
N PHE A 136 -10.51 4.85 11.98
CA PHE A 136 -11.46 5.89 11.63
C PHE A 136 -11.68 6.82 12.83
N ILE A 137 -11.32 8.08 12.66
CA ILE A 137 -11.57 9.12 13.66
C ILE A 137 -12.94 9.73 13.36
N LYS A 138 -13.96 9.32 14.14
CA LYS A 138 -15.35 9.78 13.95
C LYS A 138 -15.51 11.31 14.11
N THR A 139 -14.66 11.95 14.90
CA THR A 139 -14.72 13.40 15.13
C THR A 139 -14.30 14.21 13.90
N SER A 140 -13.35 13.72 13.12
CA SER A 140 -12.84 14.39 11.91
C SER A 140 -13.31 13.76 10.60
N LEU A 141 -14.02 12.62 10.65
CA LEU A 141 -14.40 11.82 9.49
C LEU A 141 -13.20 11.42 8.61
N THR A 142 -12.01 11.31 9.20
CA THR A 142 -10.77 10.95 8.51
C THR A 142 -10.24 9.60 8.96
N PHE A 143 -9.49 8.94 8.08
CA PHE A 143 -8.68 7.78 8.42
C PHE A 143 -7.27 8.23 8.79
N SER A 144 -6.73 7.68 9.87
CA SER A 144 -5.35 7.89 10.28
C SER A 144 -4.67 6.58 10.63
N SER A 145 -3.35 6.51 10.46
CA SER A 145 -2.58 5.41 11.02
C SER A 145 -2.82 5.36 12.54
N PRO A 146 -3.06 4.17 13.13
CA PRO A 146 -3.20 4.04 14.57
C PRO A 146 -1.97 4.64 15.22
N MET A 147 -2.16 5.66 16.05
CA MET A 147 -1.05 6.25 16.80
C MET A 147 -0.41 5.13 17.62
N LYS A 148 0.78 4.67 17.20
CA LYS A 148 1.60 3.76 18.00
C LYS A 148 1.75 4.41 19.37
N GLY A 149 1.20 3.77 20.40
CA GLY A 149 1.10 4.33 21.73
C GLY A 149 2.45 4.85 22.22
N LYS A 150 2.49 6.15 22.51
CA LYS A 150 3.31 6.80 23.53
C LYS A 150 4.81 6.45 23.47
N HIS A 151 5.59 7.27 22.75
CA HIS A 151 6.87 7.65 23.36
C HIS A 151 6.53 8.22 24.73
N LYS A 152 6.80 7.45 25.79
CA LYS A 152 6.84 8.00 27.14
C LYS A 152 7.93 9.07 27.09
N LEU A 153 7.54 10.32 26.88
CA LEU A 153 8.30 11.44 27.40
C LEU A 153 8.49 11.11 28.88
N LYS A 154 9.71 10.71 29.25
CA LYS A 154 10.10 10.63 30.64
C LYS A 154 9.77 12.02 31.20
N LYS A 155 8.74 12.11 32.04
CA LYS A 155 8.56 13.24 32.94
C LYS A 155 9.87 13.33 33.72
N VAL A 156 10.70 14.32 33.38
CA VAL A 156 11.78 14.73 34.26
C VAL A 156 11.09 15.16 35.54
N ALA A 157 11.34 14.43 36.62
CA ALA A 157 10.87 14.79 37.94
C ALA A 157 11.40 16.20 38.24
N GLY A 158 10.48 17.13 38.52
CA GLY A 158 10.84 18.44 39.00
C GLY A 158 11.60 18.30 40.32
N LYS A 159 12.83 18.79 40.35
CA LYS A 159 13.48 19.22 41.58
C LYS A 159 13.46 20.74 41.58
N SER A 160 12.63 21.29 42.46
CA SER A 160 12.84 22.60 43.04
C SER A 160 14.12 22.57 43.86
N GLU A 161 15.05 23.49 43.59
CA GLU A 161 15.64 24.41 44.57
C GLU A 161 16.87 25.13 43.97
N THR A 162 16.78 26.44 44.11
CA THR A 162 17.69 27.60 44.08
C THR A 162 19.23 27.39 44.08
N GLU A 163 19.88 28.27 43.30
CA GLU A 163 21.25 28.87 43.31
C GLU A 163 22.21 28.51 44.48
N GLU A 164 23.54 28.34 44.36
CA GLU A 164 24.58 29.14 43.71
C GLU A 164 25.90 28.34 43.47
N ASP A 165 26.64 28.79 42.44
CA ASP A 165 28.10 28.89 42.24
C ASP A 165 29.13 27.76 42.50
N ASN A 166 29.95 27.48 41.47
CA ASN A 166 31.42 27.69 41.43
C ASN A 166 32.22 26.63 40.61
N GLN A 167 32.91 27.13 39.58
CA GLN A 167 34.16 26.71 38.92
C GLN A 167 34.56 25.23 38.68
N GLY A 168 34.79 24.91 37.39
CA GLY A 168 36.11 24.44 36.93
C GLY A 168 36.29 23.01 36.36
N LYS A 169 36.86 22.97 35.14
CA LYS A 169 37.69 21.90 34.49
C LYS A 169 37.04 20.87 33.52
N VAL A 170 37.17 21.18 32.23
CA VAL A 170 37.84 20.45 31.12
C VAL A 170 37.87 18.89 31.15
N ALA A 171 37.03 18.28 30.29
CA ALA A 171 37.27 17.25 29.23
C ALA A 171 38.18 15.99 29.47
N PRO A 172 38.18 14.91 28.63
CA PRO A 172 37.20 14.42 27.64
C PRO A 172 37.02 12.85 27.60
N SER A 173 36.03 12.42 26.80
CA SER A 173 35.94 11.21 25.91
C SER A 173 36.43 9.80 26.31
N LYS A 174 35.58 8.80 25.97
CA LYS A 174 35.87 7.46 25.37
C LYS A 174 34.50 6.76 25.17
N LYS A 175 33.94 6.52 23.98
CA LYS A 175 34.35 5.63 22.87
C LYS A 175 35.00 4.33 23.36
N ASP A 176 34.27 3.23 23.23
CA ASP A 176 34.86 1.94 22.87
C ASP A 176 33.88 1.13 22.00
N GLU A 177 34.33 0.85 20.78
CA GLU A 177 33.84 -0.19 19.88
C GLU A 177 34.60 -1.49 20.21
N GLY A 178 34.03 -2.68 19.96
CA GLY A 178 34.88 -3.86 19.78
C GLY A 178 34.32 -5.24 20.15
N LYS A 179 33.49 -5.78 19.25
CA LYS A 179 33.66 -7.08 18.53
C LYS A 179 34.73 -8.10 19.06
N LYS A 180 34.30 -9.36 19.28
CA LYS A 180 34.88 -10.66 18.78
C LYS A 180 34.31 -11.85 19.58
N GLU A 181 33.62 -12.84 18.99
CA GLU A 181 34.02 -13.96 18.09
C GLU A 181 34.34 -15.29 18.83
N LYS A 182 33.66 -16.36 18.36
CA LYS A 182 34.06 -17.79 18.26
C LYS A 182 34.33 -18.64 19.52
N ALA A 183 33.67 -19.80 19.62
CA ALA A 183 34.23 -21.07 19.10
C ALA A 183 33.32 -22.29 19.32
N THR A 184 33.37 -23.17 18.32
CA THR A 184 32.78 -24.51 18.11
C THR A 184 33.46 -25.64 18.89
N LYS A 185 32.78 -26.80 19.05
CA LYS A 185 33.31 -28.19 18.84
C LYS A 185 32.19 -29.26 19.01
N LYS A 186 31.87 -30.02 17.94
CA LYS A 186 32.11 -31.49 17.67
C LYS A 186 31.24 -32.46 18.49
N ALA A 187 30.47 -33.45 18.00
CA ALA A 187 30.46 -34.42 16.87
C ALA A 187 30.71 -35.87 17.35
N THR A 188 29.79 -36.82 17.05
CA THR A 188 29.95 -38.30 16.92
C THR A 188 28.56 -38.90 16.57
N VAL A 189 28.20 -39.30 15.34
CA VAL A 189 28.54 -40.48 14.50
C VAL A 189 28.23 -41.85 15.12
N LYS A 190 27.25 -42.58 14.55
CA LYS A 190 27.33 -44.03 14.21
C LYS A 190 26.11 -44.53 13.40
N ASN A 191 26.39 -45.19 12.28
CA ASN A 191 25.62 -46.16 11.48
C ASN A 191 26.69 -47.02 10.73
N PRO A 192 26.39 -48.17 10.08
CA PRO A 192 25.32 -49.18 10.17
C PRO A 192 25.91 -50.63 10.34
N PRO A 193 25.18 -51.75 10.12
CA PRO A 193 25.14 -52.44 8.80
C PRO A 193 23.76 -53.10 8.45
N SER A 194 23.24 -53.03 7.23
CA SER A 194 23.29 -53.96 6.06
C SER A 194 22.57 -55.33 6.15
N GLU A 195 21.69 -55.56 5.17
CA GLU A 195 21.25 -56.82 4.51
C GLU A 195 20.26 -57.79 5.21
N ASN A 196 19.07 -57.99 4.62
CA ASN A 196 18.84 -59.13 3.70
C ASN A 196 17.49 -59.08 2.95
N GLU A 197 17.54 -59.61 1.72
CA GLU A 197 16.45 -60.08 0.83
C GLU A 197 15.42 -60.96 1.58
N THR A 198 14.19 -61.29 1.15
CA THR A 198 13.73 -61.79 -0.15
C THR A 198 12.19 -61.95 -0.14
N ASN A 199 11.55 -61.69 -1.29
CA ASN A 199 10.51 -62.48 -1.98
C ASN A 199 9.07 -62.76 -1.48
N LYS A 200 8.18 -62.76 -2.49
CA LYS A 200 6.85 -63.39 -2.68
C LYS A 200 5.68 -62.71 -1.94
N LYS A 201 4.55 -62.41 -2.57
CA LYS A 201 3.85 -63.11 -3.66
C LYS A 201 2.87 -62.15 -4.35
#